data_AF-A0A520QLI5-F1
#
_entry.id   AF-A0A520QLI5-F1
#
_cell.length_a   1.000
_cell.length_b   1.000
_cell.length_c   1.000
_cell.angle_alpha   90.00
_cell.angle_beta   90.00
_cell.angle_gamma   90.00
#
_symmetry.space_group_name_H-M   'P 1'
#
loop_
_entity.id
_entity.type
_entity.pdbx_description
1 polymer ?
#
loop_
_entity_poly.entity_id
_entity_poly.type
_entity_poly.pdbx_seq_one_letter_code
_entity_poly.pdbx_strand_id
1 'polypeptide(L)'
;MRQIIGLSLGLVLLVGGCDGNDGNVPEAGPPPISGGTLHVTADARYAIVSDPARASIFVADLASASQLHRLELTAEDEPGRIAEDAEGRVFVVLRRAGEVVTLDPRGGTITERRDVCRAPRGIDVDPDGDLVIACAEGVLVRMPATGSGLHTVKLPPDLRDVVARDGRTYVSRLRTAEILVLEGDRVVTTMRPTSISTDEDPFGRSLEPTVAWRMRGVPGGVMLVHQNSVSSQLGVLGGSSGVYYGGDCSLGVVRAVVTMFSVPAEDPSLFQSTAVAVDGASLVVDGAIEEATGRIYVSAAAETGPSTFGGRGFGFSGARILEPRGMSSIPTCFASGSGDQLRGGDFAATAVAPIPGGGMVVQYRDPSMLVVDHGRSPLAGGEPSTRQIALTGGPVQHFGHALFHEAAGTGATCAGCHPEGAEDGHTWLFESGTRRSQTLTGGILETAPFHWDGQVGGSTGVMEGTFVGRMGGQMPRAEEIESFSAWIDALPAMPGEPIADTGAVERGRTLFEDDAMGCASCHSGPRRTNNQSIDVGTGGRFQVPGLYELSYRPTYFHDGSADSLDAVVASHGNSTSLDDTQRADLVAFLRTL
;
A
#
# COMPACT_ATOMS: atom_id res chain seq x y z
N MET A 1 40.53 69.82 17.29
CA MET A 1 40.01 69.94 15.91
C MET A 1 39.43 68.58 15.54
N ARG A 2 38.13 68.53 15.24
CA ARG A 2 37.22 67.41 14.90
C ARG A 2 37.86 66.02 14.65
N GLN A 3 37.45 65.01 15.42
CA GLN A 3 37.52 63.60 15.03
C GLN A 3 36.16 63.16 14.49
N ILE A 4 36.19 62.55 13.31
CA ILE A 4 35.07 62.04 12.54
C ILE A 4 34.69 60.66 13.08
N ILE A 5 33.40 60.46 13.32
CA ILE A 5 32.75 59.20 13.68
C ILE A 5 32.70 58.32 12.42
N GLY A 6 33.34 57.14 12.46
CA GLY A 6 33.15 56.09 11.47
C GLY A 6 32.15 55.06 12.00
N LEU A 7 30.94 55.04 11.42
CA LEU A 7 30.00 53.93 11.57
C LEU A 7 30.56 52.70 10.84
N SER A 8 30.79 51.61 11.55
CA SER A 8 30.93 50.27 10.97
C SER A 8 29.69 49.47 11.34
N LEU A 9 28.86 49.19 10.33
CA LEU A 9 27.67 48.36 10.42
C LEU A 9 28.14 46.90 10.44
N GLY A 10 28.21 46.29 11.63
CA GLY A 10 28.49 44.87 11.79
C GLY A 10 27.25 44.05 11.50
N LEU A 11 27.22 43.44 10.32
CA LEU A 11 26.24 42.42 9.93
C LEU A 11 26.46 41.17 10.80
N VAL A 12 25.59 40.95 11.78
CA VAL A 12 25.52 39.69 12.54
C VAL A 12 24.88 38.64 11.64
N LEU A 13 25.72 37.83 11.00
CA LEU A 13 25.33 36.56 10.39
C LEU A 13 24.95 35.60 11.53
N LEU A 14 23.65 35.43 11.76
CA LEU A 14 23.09 34.29 12.46
C LEU A 14 23.33 33.04 11.59
N VAL A 15 24.45 32.36 11.81
CA VAL A 15 24.63 31.00 11.31
C VAL A 15 23.80 30.11 12.23
N GLY A 16 22.58 29.78 11.79
CA GLY A 16 21.80 28.69 12.36
C GLY A 16 22.54 27.40 12.10
N GLY A 17 23.22 26.87 13.12
CA GLY A 17 23.75 25.52 13.10
C GLY A 17 22.59 24.54 13.07
N CYS A 18 22.34 23.93 11.91
CA CYS A 18 21.64 22.67 11.81
C CYS A 18 22.61 21.56 12.27
N ASP A 19 22.77 21.41 13.58
CA ASP A 19 23.38 20.21 14.16
C ASP A 19 22.24 19.33 14.70
N GLY A 20 21.91 18.29 13.92
CA GLY A 20 20.88 17.32 14.20
C GLY A 20 20.85 16.24 13.14
N ASN A 21 22.01 15.63 12.88
CA ASN A 21 22.10 14.40 12.10
C ASN A 21 21.65 13.23 12.98
N ASP A 22 20.34 13.06 13.15
CA ASP A 22 19.75 11.86 13.72
C ASP A 22 19.73 10.80 12.59
N GLY A 23 20.81 10.01 12.50
CA GLY A 23 21.17 9.18 11.35
C GLY A 23 20.28 7.96 11.04
N ASN A 24 18.95 8.12 10.94
CA ASN A 24 18.01 7.03 10.63
C ASN A 24 17.11 7.26 9.40
N VAL A 25 17.19 8.39 8.68
CA VAL A 25 16.47 8.53 7.40
C VAL A 25 17.40 8.12 6.26
N PRO A 26 17.05 7.10 5.45
CA PRO A 26 17.84 6.74 4.29
C PRO A 26 18.03 7.96 3.38
N GLU A 27 19.21 8.11 2.77
CA GLU A 27 19.46 9.13 1.74
C GLU A 27 18.46 9.01 0.57
N ALA A 28 17.95 7.79 0.35
CA ALA A 28 16.89 7.43 -0.58
C ALA A 28 15.47 7.89 -0.16
N GLY A 29 15.29 8.37 1.06
CA GLY A 29 13.99 8.67 1.67
C GLY A 29 13.29 7.45 2.29
N PRO A 30 12.10 7.65 2.88
CA PRO A 30 11.35 6.60 3.58
C PRO A 30 10.58 5.68 2.61
N PRO A 31 10.26 4.43 3.02
CA PRO A 31 9.45 3.52 2.20
C PRO A 31 8.02 4.06 2.00
N PRO A 32 7.33 3.66 0.92
CA PRO A 32 5.93 4.02 0.67
C PRO A 32 4.98 3.63 1.81
N ILE A 33 3.88 4.37 1.95
CA ILE A 33 2.88 4.10 2.99
C ILE A 33 2.12 2.81 2.65
N SER A 34 2.14 1.84 3.57
CA SER A 34 1.35 0.60 3.46
C SER A 34 0.12 0.54 4.37
N GLY A 35 0.08 1.34 5.44
CA GLY A 35 -0.92 1.25 6.51
C GLY A 35 -0.87 -0.04 7.35
N GLY A 36 -1.77 -0.15 8.33
CA GLY A 36 -1.90 -1.31 9.21
C GLY A 36 -0.81 -1.45 10.28
N THR A 37 -0.20 -0.35 10.67
CA THR A 37 1.02 -0.29 11.51
C THR A 37 0.75 0.02 12.98
N LEU A 38 -0.49 -0.10 13.44
CA LEU A 38 -0.91 0.24 14.81
C LEU A 38 -1.75 -0.89 15.42
N HIS A 39 -1.40 -1.27 16.64
CA HIS A 39 -2.17 -2.20 17.47
C HIS A 39 -2.33 -1.66 18.88
N VAL A 40 -3.52 -1.78 19.46
CA VAL A 40 -3.77 -1.49 20.87
C VAL A 40 -3.95 -2.83 21.58
N THR A 41 -3.19 -3.05 22.66
CA THR A 41 -3.21 -4.32 23.39
C THR A 41 -4.60 -4.60 23.96
N ALA A 42 -4.94 -5.88 24.11
CA ALA A 42 -6.25 -6.32 24.57
C ALA A 42 -6.64 -5.75 25.95
N ASP A 43 -5.65 -5.45 26.80
CA ASP A 43 -5.83 -4.81 28.11
C ASP A 43 -6.01 -3.27 28.04
N ALA A 44 -6.07 -2.71 26.83
CA ALA A 44 -6.18 -1.28 26.53
C ALA A 44 -5.04 -0.41 27.12
N ARG A 45 -3.91 -1.02 27.48
CA ARG A 45 -2.83 -0.31 28.16
C ARG A 45 -1.81 0.27 27.20
N TYR A 46 -1.39 -0.50 26.20
CA TYR A 46 -0.31 -0.15 25.30
C TYR A 46 -0.79 0.05 23.88
N ALA A 47 -0.21 1.02 23.18
CA ALA A 47 -0.24 1.09 21.73
C ALA A 47 1.13 0.70 21.18
N ILE A 48 1.15 -0.29 20.30
CA ILE A 48 2.32 -0.77 19.58
C ILE A 48 2.28 -0.18 18.18
N VAL A 49 3.38 0.45 17.78
CA VAL A 49 3.46 1.24 16.55
C VAL A 49 4.65 0.76 15.74
N SER A 50 4.40 0.22 14.56
CA SER A 50 5.44 0.03 13.55
C SER A 50 5.66 1.34 12.81
N ASP A 51 6.90 1.79 12.70
CA ASP A 51 7.28 2.97 11.92
C ASP A 51 8.36 2.61 10.89
N PRO A 52 7.95 2.21 9.67
CA PRO A 52 8.86 1.96 8.56
C PRO A 52 9.78 3.14 8.25
N ALA A 53 9.28 4.37 8.37
CA ALA A 53 10.03 5.57 7.98
C ALA A 53 11.21 5.86 8.92
N ARG A 54 11.14 5.39 10.16
CA ARG A 54 12.19 5.54 11.19
C ARG A 54 12.93 4.25 11.49
N ALA A 55 12.59 3.15 10.81
CA ALA A 55 13.03 1.80 11.13
C ALA A 55 12.92 1.53 12.63
N SER A 56 11.72 1.65 13.19
CA SER A 56 11.51 1.51 14.63
C SER A 56 10.16 0.87 14.95
N ILE A 57 10.09 0.22 16.11
CA ILE A 57 8.83 -0.11 16.76
C ILE A 57 8.73 0.75 18.03
N PHE A 58 7.60 1.41 18.25
CA PHE A 58 7.33 2.16 19.47
C PHE A 58 6.32 1.44 20.34
N VAL A 59 6.49 1.58 21.65
CA VAL A 59 5.48 1.20 22.64
C VAL A 59 5.09 2.45 23.41
N ALA A 60 3.82 2.82 23.35
CA ALA A 60 3.24 3.94 24.08
C ALA A 60 2.28 3.45 25.16
N ASP A 61 2.30 4.08 26.33
CA ASP A 61 1.33 3.86 27.40
C ASP A 61 0.17 4.84 27.22
N LEU A 62 -1.03 4.30 27.04
CA LEU A 62 -2.24 5.07 26.80
C LEU A 62 -2.74 5.78 28.07
N ALA A 63 -2.45 5.24 29.25
CA ALA A 63 -2.88 5.82 30.52
C ALA A 63 -2.05 7.06 30.87
N SER A 64 -0.72 6.98 30.73
CA SER A 64 0.16 8.13 30.96
C SER A 64 0.30 9.06 29.76
N ALA A 65 -0.24 8.68 28.60
CA ALA A 65 -0.14 9.42 27.34
C ALA A 65 1.32 9.75 26.97
N SER A 66 2.20 8.74 27.05
CA SER A 66 3.63 8.90 26.80
C SER A 66 4.21 7.69 26.09
N GLN A 67 5.19 7.93 25.21
CA GLN A 67 6.04 6.84 24.71
C GLN A 67 6.81 6.22 25.89
N LEU A 68 6.77 4.89 26.00
CA LEU A 68 7.57 4.13 26.96
C LEU A 68 8.89 3.67 26.36
N HIS A 69 8.80 3.05 25.18
CA HIS A 69 9.93 2.38 24.56
C HIS A 69 10.03 2.71 23.07
N ARG A 70 11.27 2.69 22.57
CA ARG A 70 11.60 2.66 21.15
C ARG A 70 12.55 1.49 20.94
N LEU A 71 12.15 0.58 20.08
CA LEU A 71 12.97 -0.55 19.65
C LEU A 71 13.52 -0.22 18.26
N GLU A 72 14.84 -0.10 18.17
CA GLU A 72 15.54 0.25 16.92
C GLU A 72 15.59 -0.98 16.00
N LEU A 73 15.38 -0.74 14.70
CA LEU A 73 15.52 -1.69 13.61
C LEU A 73 16.44 -1.08 12.53
N THR A 74 16.59 -1.77 11.42
CA THR A 74 17.30 -1.30 10.22
C THR A 74 16.30 -0.98 9.10
N ALA A 75 16.74 -0.18 8.11
CA ALA A 75 15.91 0.11 6.94
C ALA A 75 15.53 -1.16 6.14
N GLU A 76 16.35 -2.22 6.22
CA GLU A 76 16.09 -3.52 5.59
C GLU A 76 15.06 -4.36 6.35
N ASP A 77 14.60 -3.93 7.53
CA ASP A 77 13.58 -4.66 8.28
C ASP A 77 12.16 -4.31 7.81
N GLU A 78 11.88 -3.02 7.54
CA GLU A 78 10.55 -2.49 7.17
C GLU A 78 9.41 -3.06 8.06
N PRO A 79 9.31 -2.63 9.34
CA PRO A 79 8.31 -3.14 10.27
C PRO A 79 6.88 -2.83 9.80
N GLY A 80 6.01 -3.85 9.77
CA GLY A 80 4.66 -3.75 9.21
C GLY A 80 3.57 -4.08 10.23
N ARG A 81 2.68 -4.99 9.83
CA ARG A 81 1.51 -5.39 10.62
C ARG A 81 1.88 -6.04 11.95
N ILE A 82 0.94 -5.93 12.88
CA ILE A 82 1.10 -6.31 14.27
C ILE A 82 -0.05 -7.25 14.66
N ALA A 83 0.27 -8.32 15.41
CA ALA A 83 -0.70 -9.20 16.05
C ALA A 83 -0.34 -9.41 17.53
N GLU A 84 -1.32 -9.81 18.32
CA GLU A 84 -1.17 -10.10 19.74
C GLU A 84 -1.86 -11.43 20.05
N ASP A 85 -1.23 -12.27 20.86
CA ASP A 85 -1.85 -13.51 21.33
C ASP A 85 -2.55 -13.37 22.70
N ALA A 86 -3.17 -14.45 23.16
CA ALA A 86 -3.88 -14.48 24.44
C ALA A 86 -2.96 -14.28 25.67
N GLU A 87 -1.65 -14.51 25.53
CA GLU A 87 -0.65 -14.27 26.56
C GLU A 87 -0.14 -12.82 26.59
N GLY A 88 -0.57 -11.98 25.63
CA GLY A 88 -0.13 -10.59 25.50
C GLY A 88 1.24 -10.45 24.85
N ARG A 89 1.77 -11.50 24.20
CA ARG A 89 2.96 -11.38 23.34
C ARG A 89 2.55 -10.70 22.06
N VAL A 90 3.39 -9.79 21.59
CA VAL A 90 3.14 -9.02 20.37
C VAL A 90 4.11 -9.45 19.29
N PHE A 91 3.59 -9.62 18.07
CA PHE A 91 4.32 -10.06 16.89
C PHE A 91 4.28 -8.98 15.82
N VAL A 92 5.42 -8.66 15.21
CA VAL A 92 5.52 -7.67 14.12
C VAL A 92 6.19 -8.30 12.92
N VAL A 93 5.57 -8.20 11.75
CA VAL A 93 6.21 -8.63 10.48
C VAL A 93 7.28 -7.63 10.06
N LEU A 94 8.42 -8.13 9.62
CA LEU A 94 9.50 -7.36 9.01
C LEU A 94 9.48 -7.64 7.51
N ARG A 95 8.81 -6.75 6.76
CA ARG A 95 8.38 -6.98 5.37
C ARG A 95 9.54 -7.26 4.42
N ARG A 96 10.66 -6.58 4.62
CA ARG A 96 11.86 -6.69 3.78
C ARG A 96 12.84 -7.75 4.26
N ALA A 97 12.95 -7.93 5.57
CA ALA A 97 13.86 -8.91 6.14
C ALA A 97 13.34 -10.35 5.99
N GLY A 98 12.04 -10.54 5.77
CA GLY A 98 11.47 -11.88 5.60
C GLY A 98 11.12 -12.59 6.91
N GLU A 99 10.96 -11.82 7.98
CA GLU A 99 10.93 -12.32 9.36
C GLU A 99 9.73 -11.81 10.15
N VAL A 100 9.52 -12.40 11.32
CA VAL A 100 8.66 -11.87 12.39
C VAL A 100 9.49 -11.69 13.65
N VAL A 101 9.29 -10.57 14.33
CA VAL A 101 9.83 -10.34 15.68
C VAL A 101 8.74 -10.50 16.73
N THR A 102 9.10 -11.11 17.85
CA THR A 102 8.28 -11.16 19.07
C THR A 102 8.81 -10.14 20.05
N LEU A 103 7.93 -9.34 20.64
CA LEU A 103 8.30 -8.31 21.62
C LEU A 103 7.49 -8.44 22.91
N ASP A 104 8.14 -8.09 24.02
CA ASP A 104 7.49 -7.83 25.31
C ASP A 104 7.19 -6.32 25.38
N PRO A 105 5.90 -5.90 25.30
CA PRO A 105 5.54 -4.49 25.35
C PRO A 105 5.95 -3.81 26.66
N ARG A 106 5.90 -4.54 27.78
CA ARG A 106 6.20 -3.98 29.10
C ARG A 106 7.70 -3.78 29.28
N GLY A 107 8.49 -4.79 28.92
CA GLY A 107 9.95 -4.76 28.98
C GLY A 107 10.59 -3.88 27.92
N GLY A 108 9.92 -3.65 26.78
CA GLY A 108 10.46 -2.86 25.67
C GLY A 108 11.57 -3.57 24.91
N THR A 109 11.49 -4.89 24.79
CA THR A 109 12.55 -5.72 24.20
C THR A 109 12.01 -6.68 23.14
N ILE A 110 12.77 -6.84 22.05
CA ILE A 110 12.57 -7.93 21.09
C ILE A 110 13.14 -9.20 21.74
N THR A 111 12.27 -10.17 21.98
CA THR A 111 12.62 -11.44 22.67
C THR A 111 12.99 -12.54 21.69
N GLU A 112 12.48 -12.47 20.46
CA GLU A 112 12.72 -13.47 19.42
C GLU A 112 12.63 -12.82 18.03
N ARG A 113 13.43 -13.31 17.08
CA ARG A 113 13.38 -12.96 15.65
C ARG A 113 13.42 -14.27 14.86
N ARG A 114 12.50 -14.47 13.92
CA ARG A 114 12.33 -15.75 13.20
C ARG A 114 12.07 -15.52 11.72
N ASP A 115 12.76 -16.31 10.89
CA ASP A 115 12.51 -16.40 9.45
C ASP A 115 11.12 -16.96 9.16
N VAL A 116 10.46 -16.39 8.14
CA VAL A 116 9.10 -16.78 7.75
C VAL A 116 9.04 -17.08 6.25
N CYS A 117 9.28 -16.06 5.42
CA CYS A 117 9.11 -16.09 3.98
C CYS A 117 9.82 -14.88 3.35
N ARG A 118 9.81 -14.70 2.03
CA ARG A 118 10.56 -13.60 1.38
C ARG A 118 9.94 -12.23 1.61
N ALA A 119 8.61 -12.15 1.65
CA ALA A 119 7.91 -10.88 1.80
C ALA A 119 6.65 -11.01 2.68
N PRO A 120 6.80 -11.19 4.00
CA PRO A 120 5.66 -11.25 4.92
C PRO A 120 4.89 -9.93 4.90
N ARG A 121 3.56 -9.99 4.83
CA ARG A 121 2.67 -8.82 4.73
C ARG A 121 1.59 -8.83 5.82
N GLY A 122 0.78 -9.88 5.84
CA GLY A 122 -0.33 -10.13 6.77
C GLY A 122 0.13 -10.91 8.00
N ILE A 123 -0.37 -10.61 9.21
CA ILE A 123 -0.20 -11.49 10.37
C ILE A 123 -1.46 -11.48 11.23
N ASP A 124 -1.83 -12.66 11.74
CA ASP A 124 -2.86 -12.85 12.77
C ASP A 124 -2.49 -14.04 13.66
N VAL A 125 -3.19 -14.19 14.78
CA VAL A 125 -3.07 -15.35 15.69
C VAL A 125 -4.35 -16.16 15.58
N ASP A 126 -4.24 -17.46 15.28
CA ASP A 126 -5.41 -18.34 15.20
C ASP A 126 -5.90 -18.78 16.60
N PRO A 127 -7.09 -19.42 16.68
CA PRO A 127 -7.65 -19.84 17.96
C PRO A 127 -6.81 -20.85 18.76
N ASP A 128 -5.88 -21.55 18.11
CA ASP A 128 -4.96 -22.49 18.75
C ASP A 128 -3.69 -21.79 19.28
N GLY A 129 -3.53 -20.50 18.98
CA GLY A 129 -2.39 -19.68 19.38
C GLY A 129 -1.23 -19.71 18.37
N ASP A 130 -1.44 -20.26 17.18
CA ASP A 130 -0.43 -20.27 16.13
C ASP A 130 -0.49 -18.96 15.32
N LEU A 131 0.67 -18.47 14.89
CA LEU A 131 0.77 -17.36 13.96
C LEU A 131 0.37 -17.81 12.56
N VAL A 132 -0.48 -17.02 11.91
CA VAL A 132 -0.81 -17.18 10.50
C VAL A 132 -0.34 -15.94 9.76
N ILE A 133 0.52 -16.13 8.75
CA ILE A 133 1.23 -15.04 8.08
C ILE A 133 1.02 -15.16 6.57
N ALA A 134 0.54 -14.08 5.95
CA ALA A 134 0.37 -13.99 4.50
C ALA A 134 1.59 -13.32 3.87
N CYS A 135 2.22 -14.01 2.91
CA CYS A 135 3.40 -13.55 2.21
C CYS A 135 3.10 -13.22 0.75
N ALA A 136 3.62 -12.08 0.27
CA ALA A 136 3.27 -11.52 -1.04
C ALA A 136 3.52 -12.49 -2.21
N GLU A 137 4.46 -13.42 -2.06
CA GLU A 137 4.83 -14.41 -3.08
C GLU A 137 3.80 -15.54 -3.27
N GLY A 138 2.69 -15.54 -2.52
CA GLY A 138 1.69 -16.62 -2.60
C GLY A 138 1.98 -17.76 -1.62
N VAL A 139 2.51 -17.43 -0.44
CA VAL A 139 2.74 -18.40 0.63
C VAL A 139 1.99 -17.95 1.87
N LEU A 140 1.13 -18.82 2.40
CA LEU A 140 0.54 -18.69 3.72
C LEU A 140 1.36 -19.55 4.69
N VAL A 141 1.95 -18.93 5.71
CA VAL A 141 2.73 -19.61 6.73
C VAL A 141 1.90 -19.78 8.00
N ARG A 142 1.94 -20.97 8.59
CA ARG A 142 1.43 -21.27 9.93
C ARG A 142 2.61 -21.70 10.80
N MET A 143 2.78 -21.08 11.96
CA MET A 143 3.89 -21.42 12.87
C MET A 143 3.50 -21.18 14.34
N PRO A 144 4.02 -21.94 15.30
CA PRO A 144 3.75 -21.71 16.71
C PRO A 144 4.15 -20.31 17.16
N ALA A 145 3.45 -19.74 18.14
CA ALA A 145 3.81 -18.45 18.74
C ALA A 145 5.25 -18.43 19.30
N THR A 146 5.78 -19.57 19.74
CA THR A 146 7.17 -19.71 20.21
C THR A 146 7.86 -20.95 19.68
N GLY A 147 9.18 -20.87 19.52
CA GLY A 147 10.00 -22.00 19.09
C GLY A 147 10.00 -22.18 17.58
N SER A 148 10.41 -23.37 17.16
CA SER A 148 10.65 -23.70 15.75
C SER A 148 9.53 -24.54 15.14
N GLY A 149 9.35 -24.39 13.84
CA GLY A 149 8.40 -25.18 13.06
C GLY A 149 7.50 -24.25 12.26
N LEU A 150 7.41 -24.49 10.96
CA LEU A 150 6.50 -23.76 10.10
C LEU A 150 5.88 -24.73 9.09
N HIS A 151 4.63 -24.49 8.77
CA HIS A 151 3.87 -25.16 7.74
C HIS A 151 3.48 -24.11 6.68
N THR A 152 3.65 -24.44 5.40
CA THR A 152 3.39 -23.50 4.30
C THR A 152 2.30 -24.04 3.38
N VAL A 153 1.35 -23.17 3.02
CA VAL A 153 0.34 -23.43 2.01
C VAL A 153 0.63 -22.53 0.81
N LYS A 154 0.76 -23.13 -0.37
CA LYS A 154 0.91 -22.38 -1.62
C LYS A 154 -0.46 -21.86 -2.08
N LEU A 155 -0.53 -20.56 -2.31
CA LEU A 155 -1.69 -19.82 -2.80
C LEU A 155 -1.31 -19.03 -4.07
N PRO A 156 -2.28 -18.45 -4.80
CA PRO A 156 -1.96 -17.43 -5.79
C PRO A 156 -1.11 -16.31 -5.15
N PRO A 157 -0.18 -15.69 -5.92
CA PRO A 157 0.63 -14.59 -5.41
C PRO A 157 -0.23 -13.37 -5.08
N ASP A 158 0.43 -12.32 -4.58
CA ASP A 158 -0.14 -11.03 -4.21
C ASP A 158 -0.87 -11.02 -2.85
N LEU A 159 -0.49 -11.91 -1.92
CA LEU A 159 -1.13 -11.95 -0.59
C LEU A 159 -0.78 -10.70 0.23
N ARG A 160 -1.76 -10.18 0.97
CA ARG A 160 -1.69 -8.85 1.59
C ARG A 160 -2.03 -8.82 3.06
N ASP A 161 -3.12 -9.45 3.45
CA ASP A 161 -3.60 -9.50 4.83
C ASP A 161 -4.14 -10.88 5.15
N VAL A 162 -4.20 -11.21 6.44
CA VAL A 162 -4.74 -12.49 6.91
C VAL A 162 -5.56 -12.27 8.16
N VAL A 163 -6.65 -13.01 8.27
CA VAL A 163 -7.51 -13.08 9.46
C VAL A 163 -7.81 -14.55 9.74
N ALA A 164 -7.52 -15.02 10.96
CA ALA A 164 -7.85 -16.37 11.42
C ALA A 164 -8.97 -16.28 12.46
N ARG A 165 -10.21 -16.62 12.05
CA ARG A 165 -11.39 -16.47 12.90
C ARG A 165 -12.46 -17.49 12.54
N ASP A 166 -13.26 -17.88 13.53
CA ASP A 166 -14.42 -18.76 13.35
C ASP A 166 -14.07 -20.09 12.64
N GLY A 167 -12.88 -20.64 12.94
CA GLY A 167 -12.38 -21.88 12.35
C GLY A 167 -11.92 -21.77 10.88
N ARG A 168 -11.80 -20.55 10.37
CA ARG A 168 -11.39 -20.26 8.98
C ARG A 168 -10.19 -19.32 8.94
N THR A 169 -9.49 -19.37 7.81
CA THR A 169 -8.47 -18.38 7.48
C THR A 169 -8.89 -17.62 6.24
N TYR A 170 -8.98 -16.29 6.36
CA TYR A 170 -9.25 -15.37 5.26
C TYR A 170 -7.93 -14.74 4.85
N VAL A 171 -7.61 -14.74 3.56
CA VAL A 171 -6.38 -14.15 3.04
C VAL A 171 -6.72 -13.21 1.89
N SER A 172 -6.43 -11.91 2.05
CA SER A 172 -6.70 -10.93 1.00
C SER A 172 -5.54 -10.85 -0.01
N ARG A 173 -5.88 -10.51 -1.25
CA ARG A 173 -4.92 -10.20 -2.32
C ARG A 173 -4.93 -8.70 -2.60
N LEU A 174 -3.76 -8.06 -2.68
CA LEU A 174 -3.64 -6.61 -2.79
C LEU A 174 -4.35 -6.11 -4.06
N ARG A 175 -3.87 -6.44 -5.24
CA ARG A 175 -4.30 -5.84 -6.51
C ARG A 175 -5.75 -6.17 -6.88
N THR A 176 -6.22 -7.39 -6.63
CA THR A 176 -7.56 -7.84 -7.05
C THR A 176 -8.67 -7.56 -6.03
N ALA A 177 -8.29 -7.20 -4.79
CA ALA A 177 -9.19 -7.11 -3.63
C ALA A 177 -9.99 -8.41 -3.34
N GLU A 178 -9.52 -9.56 -3.85
CA GLU A 178 -10.10 -10.86 -3.53
C GLU A 178 -9.73 -11.31 -2.12
N ILE A 179 -10.59 -12.14 -1.53
CA ILE A 179 -10.37 -12.80 -0.24
C ILE A 179 -10.50 -14.30 -0.46
N LEU A 180 -9.38 -15.01 -0.33
CA LEU A 180 -9.35 -16.47 -0.31
C LEU A 180 -9.85 -16.94 1.06
N VAL A 181 -10.85 -17.81 1.10
CA VAL A 181 -11.36 -18.41 2.33
C VAL A 181 -10.85 -19.84 2.41
N LEU A 182 -10.14 -20.17 3.49
CA LEU A 182 -9.54 -21.47 3.72
C LEU A 182 -10.18 -22.18 4.92
N GLU A 183 -10.35 -23.49 4.76
CA GLU A 183 -10.61 -24.43 5.84
C GLU A 183 -9.45 -25.43 5.86
N GLY A 184 -8.64 -25.37 6.93
CA GLY A 184 -7.31 -25.95 6.94
C GLY A 184 -6.40 -25.31 5.89
N ASP A 185 -5.92 -26.12 4.94
CA ASP A 185 -5.02 -25.70 3.85
C ASP A 185 -5.73 -25.54 2.50
N ARG A 186 -7.04 -25.82 2.45
CA ARG A 186 -7.80 -25.82 1.21
C ARG A 186 -8.56 -24.51 1.07
N VAL A 187 -8.37 -23.83 -0.07
CA VAL A 187 -9.26 -22.74 -0.48
C VAL A 187 -10.64 -23.33 -0.78
N VAL A 188 -11.65 -22.89 -0.02
CA VAL A 188 -13.02 -23.39 -0.12
C VAL A 188 -13.92 -22.47 -0.93
N THR A 189 -13.62 -21.18 -0.94
CA THR A 189 -14.25 -20.18 -1.80
C THR A 189 -13.33 -18.97 -1.94
N THR A 190 -13.60 -18.14 -2.94
CA THR A 190 -12.99 -16.82 -3.12
C THR A 190 -14.10 -15.79 -3.08
N MET A 191 -14.01 -14.83 -2.16
CA MET A 191 -14.92 -13.69 -2.09
C MET A 191 -14.30 -12.49 -2.81
N ARG A 192 -15.13 -11.61 -3.36
CA ARG A 192 -14.71 -10.33 -3.93
C ARG A 192 -15.79 -9.28 -3.65
N PRO A 193 -15.42 -8.01 -3.43
CA PRO A 193 -16.41 -6.94 -3.38
C PRO A 193 -17.20 -6.85 -4.71
N THR A 194 -18.38 -6.24 -4.67
CA THR A 194 -19.23 -6.09 -5.85
C THR A 194 -18.66 -5.04 -6.82
N SER A 195 -18.49 -5.41 -8.09
CA SER A 195 -18.25 -4.44 -9.17
C SER A 195 -19.52 -3.63 -9.45
N ILE A 196 -19.36 -2.37 -9.82
CA ILE A 196 -20.48 -1.49 -10.16
C ILE A 196 -20.56 -1.32 -11.67
N SER A 197 -21.75 -1.52 -12.23
CA SER A 197 -22.02 -1.23 -13.64
C SER A 197 -22.44 0.24 -13.86
N THR A 198 -22.38 0.70 -15.12
CA THR A 198 -22.77 2.07 -15.50
C THR A 198 -24.19 2.44 -15.08
N ASP A 199 -25.12 1.48 -15.07
CA ASP A 199 -26.53 1.73 -14.74
C ASP A 199 -26.75 1.88 -13.22
N GLU A 200 -25.78 1.43 -12.43
CA GLU A 200 -25.80 1.46 -10.97
C GLU A 200 -25.03 2.66 -10.40
N ASP A 201 -24.04 3.19 -11.13
CA ASP A 201 -23.31 4.40 -10.76
C ASP A 201 -24.12 5.65 -11.13
N PRO A 202 -24.42 6.55 -10.18
CA PRO A 202 -25.13 7.81 -10.47
C PRO A 202 -24.44 8.70 -11.50
N PHE A 203 -23.17 8.44 -11.81
CA PHE A 203 -22.34 9.20 -12.76
C PHE A 203 -22.07 8.42 -14.06
N GLY A 204 -22.71 7.25 -14.25
CA GLY A 204 -22.69 6.51 -15.50
C GLY A 204 -21.37 5.79 -15.80
N ARG A 205 -20.61 5.37 -14.78
CA ARG A 205 -19.31 4.69 -14.94
C ARG A 205 -19.34 3.27 -14.40
N SER A 206 -18.50 2.42 -14.97
CA SER A 206 -18.20 1.11 -14.39
C SER A 206 -17.02 1.23 -13.44
N LEU A 207 -17.10 0.55 -12.29
CA LEU A 207 -16.04 0.51 -11.28
C LEU A 207 -15.78 -0.93 -10.87
N GLU A 208 -14.52 -1.28 -10.70
CA GLU A 208 -14.08 -2.60 -10.24
C GLU A 208 -13.29 -2.51 -8.95
N PRO A 209 -13.47 -3.47 -8.02
CA PRO A 209 -12.65 -3.56 -6.82
C PRO A 209 -11.21 -3.86 -7.15
N THR A 210 -10.33 -3.02 -6.62
CA THR A 210 -8.87 -3.08 -6.74
C THR A 210 -8.24 -2.72 -5.40
N VAL A 211 -6.98 -3.07 -5.19
CA VAL A 211 -6.15 -2.60 -4.06
C VAL A 211 -6.83 -2.79 -2.67
N ALA A 212 -6.70 -3.98 -2.09
CA ALA A 212 -7.01 -4.28 -0.70
C ALA A 212 -5.94 -3.70 0.25
N TRP A 213 -6.29 -2.67 0.99
CA TRP A 213 -5.39 -2.05 1.95
C TRP A 213 -5.34 -2.79 3.29
N ARG A 214 -6.51 -3.02 3.89
CA ARG A 214 -6.65 -3.64 5.23
C ARG A 214 -7.86 -4.56 5.31
N MET A 215 -7.67 -5.75 5.87
CA MET A 215 -8.74 -6.67 6.26
C MET A 215 -8.79 -6.81 7.79
N ARG A 216 -9.98 -6.87 8.39
CA ARG A 216 -10.18 -7.10 9.82
C ARG A 216 -11.24 -8.17 10.04
N GLY A 217 -11.04 -9.02 11.05
CA GLY A 217 -12.10 -9.90 11.52
C GLY A 217 -13.26 -9.10 12.10
N VAL A 218 -14.48 -9.55 11.79
CA VAL A 218 -15.72 -9.06 12.40
C VAL A 218 -16.56 -10.26 12.79
N PRO A 219 -17.53 -10.12 13.72
CA PRO A 219 -18.43 -11.22 14.04
C PRO A 219 -19.10 -11.80 12.78
N GLY A 220 -18.86 -13.07 12.49
CA GLY A 220 -19.44 -13.77 11.34
C GLY A 220 -18.82 -13.42 9.98
N GLY A 221 -17.63 -12.83 9.92
CA GLY A 221 -16.92 -12.62 8.66
C GLY A 221 -15.75 -11.64 8.73
N VAL A 222 -15.58 -10.82 7.69
CA VAL A 222 -14.45 -9.89 7.58
C VAL A 222 -14.86 -8.52 7.02
N MET A 223 -14.19 -7.47 7.48
CA MET A 223 -14.23 -6.13 6.88
C MET A 223 -13.00 -5.96 5.97
N LEU A 224 -13.18 -5.34 4.81
CA LEU A 224 -12.11 -5.00 3.88
C LEU A 224 -12.16 -3.50 3.54
N VAL A 225 -11.07 -2.79 3.80
CA VAL A 225 -10.76 -1.48 3.25
C VAL A 225 -10.04 -1.69 1.92
N HIS A 226 -10.63 -1.21 0.84
CA HIS A 226 -10.09 -1.37 -0.50
C HIS A 226 -10.38 -0.14 -1.37
N GLN A 227 -9.96 -0.19 -2.63
CA GLN A 227 -10.30 0.80 -3.63
C GLN A 227 -11.27 0.24 -4.67
N ASN A 228 -11.93 1.15 -5.36
CA ASN A 228 -12.60 0.85 -6.61
C ASN A 228 -11.98 1.75 -7.68
N SER A 229 -11.58 1.15 -8.81
CA SER A 229 -11.02 1.84 -9.96
C SER A 229 -12.02 1.85 -11.11
N VAL A 230 -12.08 2.96 -11.86
CA VAL A 230 -12.96 3.05 -13.04
C VAL A 230 -12.52 2.04 -14.10
N SER A 231 -13.45 1.20 -14.57
CA SER A 231 -13.25 0.22 -15.63
C SER A 231 -14.02 0.54 -16.92
N SER A 232 -14.79 1.63 -16.95
CA SER A 232 -15.32 2.22 -18.19
C SER A 232 -14.29 3.14 -18.86
N GLN A 233 -14.51 3.50 -20.13
CA GLN A 233 -13.62 4.42 -20.85
C GLN A 233 -13.45 5.75 -20.08
N LEU A 234 -12.20 6.08 -19.76
CA LEU A 234 -11.81 7.41 -19.32
C LEU A 234 -11.92 8.33 -20.54
N GLY A 235 -12.98 9.15 -20.61
CA GLY A 235 -13.19 10.06 -21.73
C GLY A 235 -12.12 11.17 -21.79
N VAL A 236 -12.02 11.90 -22.91
CA VAL A 236 -11.49 13.27 -22.87
C VAL A 236 -12.46 14.08 -22.02
N LEU A 237 -12.23 14.24 -20.72
CA LEU A 237 -12.96 15.29 -20.01
C LEU A 237 -12.48 16.61 -20.62
N GLY A 238 -13.33 17.20 -21.46
CA GLY A 238 -13.08 18.37 -22.32
C GLY A 238 -12.90 19.67 -21.54
N GLY A 239 -11.93 19.69 -20.63
CA GLY A 239 -11.37 20.87 -20.00
C GLY A 239 -9.85 20.84 -20.14
N SER A 240 -9.23 22.02 -20.19
CA SER A 240 -7.80 22.14 -19.93
C SER A 240 -7.55 21.75 -18.47
N SER A 241 -6.90 20.60 -18.25
CA SER A 241 -6.50 19.95 -16.98
C SER A 241 -7.59 19.33 -16.08
N GLY A 242 -7.20 18.30 -15.31
CA GLY A 242 -7.96 17.74 -14.18
C GLY A 242 -9.01 16.67 -14.50
N VAL A 243 -8.58 15.50 -14.99
CA VAL A 243 -9.45 14.36 -15.34
C VAL A 243 -9.45 13.23 -14.31
N TYR A 244 -8.41 13.14 -13.47
CA TYR A 244 -8.26 12.13 -12.42
C TYR A 244 -8.71 12.71 -11.10
N TYR A 245 -10.02 12.71 -10.86
CA TYR A 245 -10.51 13.02 -9.53
C TYR A 245 -10.14 11.90 -8.55
N GLY A 246 -9.88 12.27 -7.31
CA GLY A 246 -9.68 11.35 -6.20
C GLY A 246 -10.18 11.96 -4.91
N GLY A 247 -10.34 11.14 -3.88
CA GLY A 247 -10.91 11.55 -2.60
C GLY A 247 -12.42 11.82 -2.63
N ASP A 248 -12.97 12.29 -3.75
CA ASP A 248 -14.40 12.36 -3.99
C ASP A 248 -14.94 11.02 -4.51
N CYS A 249 -15.94 10.47 -3.83
CA CYS A 249 -16.54 9.19 -4.22
C CYS A 249 -17.46 9.32 -5.46
N SER A 250 -17.80 10.55 -5.87
CA SER A 250 -18.70 10.83 -6.98
C SER A 250 -17.99 10.96 -8.34
N LEU A 251 -16.86 11.67 -8.42
CA LEU A 251 -16.12 11.85 -9.68
C LEU A 251 -14.82 11.06 -9.72
N GLY A 252 -14.40 10.45 -8.60
CA GLY A 252 -13.12 9.76 -8.47
C GLY A 252 -12.87 8.67 -9.51
N VAL A 253 -11.67 8.65 -10.10
CA VAL A 253 -11.20 7.51 -10.93
C VAL A 253 -10.70 6.35 -10.08
N VAL A 254 -10.27 6.67 -8.85
CA VAL A 254 -10.01 5.76 -7.74
C VAL A 254 -10.79 6.28 -6.54
N ARG A 255 -11.54 5.40 -5.87
CA ARG A 255 -12.30 5.73 -4.66
C ARG A 255 -12.05 4.72 -3.54
N ALA A 256 -11.94 5.20 -2.32
CA ALA A 256 -11.84 4.35 -1.14
C ALA A 256 -13.21 3.76 -0.77
N VAL A 257 -13.23 2.47 -0.41
CA VAL A 257 -14.45 1.73 -0.05
C VAL A 257 -14.17 0.84 1.15
N VAL A 258 -15.13 0.74 2.05
CA VAL A 258 -15.17 -0.28 3.10
C VAL A 258 -16.27 -1.27 2.76
N THR A 259 -15.91 -2.55 2.60
CA THR A 259 -16.85 -3.65 2.35
C THR A 259 -16.86 -4.60 3.55
N MET A 260 -18.04 -4.93 4.04
CA MET A 260 -18.29 -5.93 5.08
C MET A 260 -18.77 -7.21 4.40
N PHE A 261 -18.14 -8.34 4.71
CA PHE A 261 -18.53 -9.67 4.29
C PHE A 261 -19.14 -10.42 5.48
N SER A 262 -20.38 -10.88 5.31
CA SER A 262 -21.03 -11.82 6.22
C SER A 262 -20.92 -13.21 5.62
N VAL A 263 -20.30 -14.14 6.34
CA VAL A 263 -19.92 -15.47 5.85
C VAL A 263 -20.63 -16.55 6.68
N PRO A 264 -21.62 -17.27 6.11
CA PRO A 264 -22.33 -18.32 6.82
C PRO A 264 -21.39 -19.45 7.29
N ALA A 265 -21.70 -20.03 8.45
CA ALA A 265 -20.90 -21.12 9.01
C ALA A 265 -21.02 -22.40 8.18
N GLU A 266 -22.20 -22.70 7.64
CA GLU A 266 -22.45 -23.95 6.90
C GLU A 266 -21.86 -23.94 5.49
N ASP A 267 -21.95 -22.80 4.80
CA ASP A 267 -21.46 -22.65 3.43
C ASP A 267 -20.91 -21.23 3.20
N PRO A 268 -19.57 -21.06 3.17
CA PRO A 268 -18.95 -19.76 2.98
C PRO A 268 -19.13 -19.21 1.55
N SER A 269 -19.55 -20.04 0.58
CA SER A 269 -19.82 -19.56 -0.79
C SER A 269 -21.10 -18.71 -0.88
N LEU A 270 -21.98 -18.79 0.12
CA LEU A 270 -23.22 -18.02 0.22
C LEU A 270 -23.03 -16.66 0.92
N PHE A 271 -21.80 -16.16 0.97
CA PHE A 271 -21.48 -14.89 1.60
C PHE A 271 -22.35 -13.74 1.08
N GLN A 272 -22.58 -12.76 1.94
CA GLN A 272 -23.23 -11.50 1.58
C GLN A 272 -22.24 -10.37 1.80
N SER A 273 -22.32 -9.32 0.99
CA SER A 273 -21.50 -8.13 1.18
C SER A 273 -22.32 -6.85 1.17
N THR A 274 -21.99 -5.95 2.09
CA THR A 274 -22.44 -4.56 2.07
C THR A 274 -21.23 -3.65 2.07
N ALA A 275 -21.33 -2.49 1.44
CA ALA A 275 -20.20 -1.60 1.23
C ALA A 275 -20.62 -0.14 1.35
N VAL A 276 -19.63 0.72 1.62
CA VAL A 276 -19.78 2.18 1.65
C VAL A 276 -18.55 2.84 1.05
N ALA A 277 -18.76 3.82 0.17
CA ALA A 277 -17.67 4.62 -0.38
C ALA A 277 -17.33 5.77 0.58
N VAL A 278 -16.04 5.96 0.86
CA VAL A 278 -15.55 6.96 1.81
C VAL A 278 -15.37 8.29 1.09
N ASP A 279 -16.27 9.24 1.32
CA ASP A 279 -16.22 10.53 0.65
C ASP A 279 -15.25 11.53 1.29
N GLY A 280 -14.63 12.34 0.44
CA GLY A 280 -13.64 13.35 0.79
C GLY A 280 -12.31 12.80 1.30
N ALA A 281 -11.99 11.53 1.10
CA ALA A 281 -10.83 10.82 1.67
C ALA A 281 -9.86 10.33 0.59
N SER A 282 -8.78 11.07 0.38
CA SER A 282 -7.73 10.66 -0.54
C SER A 282 -6.83 9.63 0.16
N LEU A 283 -6.60 8.50 -0.53
CA LEU A 283 -5.69 7.44 -0.08
C LEU A 283 -6.00 6.88 1.32
N VAL A 284 -7.11 6.15 1.45
CA VAL A 284 -7.45 5.42 2.67
C VAL A 284 -6.66 4.11 2.70
N VAL A 285 -5.72 3.97 3.64
CA VAL A 285 -4.75 2.86 3.69
C VAL A 285 -4.93 1.90 4.86
N ASP A 286 -5.78 2.26 5.82
CA ASP A 286 -6.06 1.41 6.98
C ASP A 286 -7.49 1.63 7.49
N GLY A 287 -7.96 0.65 8.24
CA GLY A 287 -9.23 0.75 8.94
C GLY A 287 -9.39 -0.29 10.02
N ALA A 288 -10.26 0.04 10.96
CA ALA A 288 -10.55 -0.79 12.10
C ALA A 288 -12.02 -0.71 12.48
N ILE A 289 -12.46 -1.62 13.34
CA ILE A 289 -13.83 -1.70 13.78
C ILE A 289 -13.87 -1.95 15.28
N GLU A 290 -14.68 -1.16 15.99
CA GLU A 290 -15.01 -1.39 17.39
C GLU A 290 -16.13 -2.43 17.46
N GLU A 291 -15.81 -3.68 17.78
CA GLU A 291 -16.78 -4.79 17.74
C GLU A 291 -18.03 -4.52 18.60
N ALA A 292 -17.87 -3.88 19.77
CA ALA A 292 -18.96 -3.62 20.70
C ALA A 292 -20.04 -2.67 20.14
N THR A 293 -19.65 -1.72 19.29
CA THR A 293 -20.56 -0.69 18.75
C THR A 293 -20.81 -0.86 17.25
N GLY A 294 -19.98 -1.66 16.57
CA GLY A 294 -19.92 -1.76 15.12
C GLY A 294 -19.37 -0.51 14.45
N ARG A 295 -18.83 0.47 15.19
CA ARG A 295 -18.25 1.69 14.59
C ARG A 295 -17.01 1.34 13.79
N ILE A 296 -16.97 1.85 12.56
CA ILE A 296 -15.85 1.67 11.66
C ILE A 296 -14.99 2.94 11.71
N TYR A 297 -13.68 2.76 11.76
CA TYR A 297 -12.68 3.80 11.69
C TYR A 297 -11.84 3.60 10.44
N VAL A 298 -11.50 4.67 9.74
CA VAL A 298 -10.60 4.64 8.58
C VAL A 298 -9.55 5.73 8.72
N SER A 299 -8.33 5.47 8.23
CA SER A 299 -7.26 6.47 8.16
C SER A 299 -6.92 6.81 6.71
N ALA A 300 -6.93 8.10 6.41
CA ALA A 300 -6.51 8.67 5.13
C ALA A 300 -5.08 9.22 5.27
N ALA A 301 -4.20 8.70 4.42
CA ALA A 301 -2.76 8.97 4.46
C ALA A 301 -2.30 9.96 3.37
N ALA A 302 -3.23 10.74 2.80
CA ALA A 302 -2.86 11.80 1.89
C ALA A 302 -1.95 12.81 2.60
N GLU A 303 -0.74 13.01 2.09
CA GLU A 303 0.18 14.01 2.64
C GLU A 303 -0.18 15.43 2.18
N THR A 304 0.26 16.42 2.94
CA THR A 304 0.24 17.82 2.49
C THR A 304 1.43 18.05 1.58
N GLY A 305 1.17 18.46 0.34
CA GLY A 305 2.21 18.76 -0.64
C GLY A 305 2.02 20.14 -1.29
N PRO A 306 2.86 20.47 -2.29
CA PRO A 306 2.86 21.78 -2.94
C PRO A 306 1.51 22.14 -3.56
N SER A 307 0.70 21.16 -3.97
CA SER A 307 -0.62 21.42 -4.55
C SER A 307 -1.72 21.69 -3.51
N THR A 308 -1.51 21.24 -2.27
CA THR A 308 -2.48 21.40 -1.16
C THR A 308 -2.62 22.86 -0.70
N PHE A 309 -1.61 23.70 -0.92
CA PHE A 309 -1.60 25.11 -0.48
C PHE A 309 -2.22 26.10 -1.47
N GLY A 310 -2.65 25.66 -2.66
CA GLY A 310 -3.24 26.52 -3.69
C GLY A 310 -4.39 25.93 -4.51
N GLY A 311 -4.74 24.67 -4.27
CA GLY A 311 -5.79 23.93 -4.99
C GLY A 311 -7.13 23.88 -4.25
N ARG A 312 -8.20 23.57 -4.98
CA ARG A 312 -9.54 23.35 -4.42
C ARG A 312 -9.42 22.20 -3.40
N GLY A 313 -9.82 22.43 -2.15
CA GLY A 313 -9.63 21.50 -1.01
C GLY A 313 -10.39 20.18 -1.12
N PHE A 314 -9.98 19.33 -2.06
CA PHE A 314 -10.47 17.96 -2.24
C PHE A 314 -9.49 17.00 -1.57
N GLY A 315 -10.01 16.18 -0.64
CA GLY A 315 -9.21 15.20 0.09
C GLY A 315 -8.87 15.65 1.52
N PHE A 316 -9.22 14.82 2.49
CA PHE A 316 -8.85 14.98 3.88
C PHE A 316 -7.70 14.03 4.23
N SER A 317 -6.83 14.47 5.12
CA SER A 317 -5.90 13.60 5.84
C SER A 317 -6.32 13.46 7.30
N GLY A 318 -6.15 12.27 7.89
CA GLY A 318 -6.53 12.00 9.28
C GLY A 318 -7.37 10.73 9.44
N ALA A 319 -8.11 10.63 10.54
CA ALA A 319 -9.07 9.54 10.74
C ALA A 319 -10.53 10.00 10.65
N ARG A 320 -11.39 9.11 10.17
CA ARG A 320 -12.84 9.27 10.14
C ARG A 320 -13.57 8.10 10.77
N ILE A 321 -14.73 8.41 11.34
CA ILE A 321 -15.69 7.44 11.83
C ILE A 321 -16.77 7.25 10.76
N LEU A 322 -17.06 6.01 10.39
CA LEU A 322 -18.13 5.65 9.48
C LEU A 322 -19.25 4.94 10.27
N GLU A 323 -20.49 5.38 10.08
CA GLU A 323 -21.65 4.70 10.65
C GLU A 323 -22.11 3.56 9.72
N PRO A 324 -22.29 2.32 10.22
CA PRO A 324 -22.71 1.18 9.40
C PRO A 324 -24.07 1.33 8.70
N ARG A 325 -24.91 2.28 9.16
CA ARG A 325 -26.28 2.47 8.65
C ARG A 325 -26.33 2.90 7.17
N GLY A 326 -25.22 3.39 6.63
CA GLY A 326 -25.11 3.79 5.22
C GLY A 326 -24.60 2.69 4.27
N MET A 327 -24.36 1.46 4.75
CA MET A 327 -23.82 0.39 3.93
C MET A 327 -24.91 -0.35 3.14
N SER A 328 -24.64 -0.61 1.86
CA SER A 328 -25.57 -1.29 0.93
C SER A 328 -24.83 -2.24 -0.02
N SER A 329 -25.54 -3.09 -0.76
CA SER A 329 -24.94 -4.04 -1.71
C SER A 329 -24.15 -3.35 -2.84
N ILE A 330 -24.56 -2.13 -3.19
CA ILE A 330 -23.85 -1.21 -4.07
C ILE A 330 -23.36 -0.06 -3.18
N PRO A 331 -22.05 0.21 -3.07
CA PRO A 331 -21.56 1.24 -2.16
C PRO A 331 -22.03 2.63 -2.60
N THR A 332 -22.90 3.23 -1.79
CA THR A 332 -23.31 4.62 -1.95
C THR A 332 -22.24 5.56 -1.39
N CYS A 333 -22.17 6.75 -1.97
CA CYS A 333 -21.36 7.85 -1.45
C CYS A 333 -21.83 8.27 -0.06
N PHE A 334 -21.00 8.07 0.96
CA PHE A 334 -21.30 8.52 2.32
C PHE A 334 -20.57 9.82 2.63
N ALA A 335 -21.32 10.93 2.68
CA ALA A 335 -20.82 12.19 3.20
C ALA A 335 -20.94 12.18 4.75
N SER A 336 -19.82 12.00 5.45
CA SER A 336 -19.79 12.08 6.92
C SER A 336 -20.14 13.49 7.40
N GLY A 337 -20.79 13.59 8.57
CA GLY A 337 -21.01 14.89 9.22
C GLY A 337 -19.69 15.54 9.68
N SER A 338 -19.68 16.86 9.86
CA SER A 338 -18.48 17.61 10.26
C SER A 338 -17.92 17.25 11.66
N GLY A 339 -18.66 16.48 12.46
CA GLY A 339 -18.28 16.03 13.80
C GLY A 339 -17.63 14.64 13.88
N ASP A 340 -17.47 13.93 12.75
CA ASP A 340 -17.00 12.53 12.68
C ASP A 340 -15.52 12.41 12.27
N GLN A 341 -14.78 13.53 12.33
CA GLN A 341 -13.38 13.61 11.94
C GLN A 341 -12.50 13.90 13.16
N LEU A 342 -11.56 12.99 13.46
CA LEU A 342 -10.47 13.33 14.35
C LEU A 342 -9.37 14.00 13.55
N ARG A 343 -9.23 15.31 13.75
CA ARG A 343 -8.13 16.09 13.19
C ARG A 343 -6.93 16.00 14.13
N GLY A 344 -5.91 15.26 13.74
CA GLY A 344 -4.56 15.39 14.31
C GLY A 344 -3.77 16.56 13.71
N GLY A 345 -4.42 17.42 12.92
CA GLY A 345 -3.78 18.33 11.97
C GLY A 345 -3.97 17.83 10.53
N ASP A 346 -3.43 18.56 9.56
CA ASP A 346 -3.43 18.16 8.13
C ASP A 346 -2.29 17.15 7.82
N PHE A 347 -1.98 16.26 8.77
CA PHE A 347 -0.88 15.30 8.68
C PHE A 347 -1.38 13.92 8.23
N ALA A 348 -0.55 13.16 7.51
CA ALA A 348 -0.87 11.81 7.04
C ALA A 348 -1.14 10.84 8.20
N ALA A 349 -2.38 10.35 8.31
CA ALA A 349 -2.74 9.29 9.23
C ALA A 349 -2.56 7.93 8.56
N THR A 350 -1.58 7.16 9.02
CA THR A 350 -1.18 5.91 8.38
C THR A 350 -1.86 4.69 8.97
N ALA A 351 -2.34 4.75 10.21
CA ALA A 351 -3.02 3.64 10.84
C ALA A 351 -4.03 4.08 11.91
N VAL A 352 -5.02 3.21 12.17
CA VAL A 352 -6.04 3.41 13.20
C VAL A 352 -6.37 2.12 13.93
N ALA A 353 -6.53 2.19 15.25
CA ALA A 353 -6.88 1.05 16.09
C ALA A 353 -7.94 1.43 17.14
N PRO A 354 -8.94 0.57 17.40
CA PRO A 354 -9.92 0.81 18.46
C PRO A 354 -9.26 0.61 19.82
N ILE A 355 -9.75 1.34 20.83
CA ILE A 355 -9.40 1.09 22.23
C ILE A 355 -10.45 0.13 22.79
N PRO A 356 -10.06 -1.04 23.35
CA PRO A 356 -11.01 -1.91 24.03
C PRO A 356 -11.82 -1.14 25.09
N GLY A 357 -13.14 -1.17 24.98
CA GLY A 357 -14.06 -0.47 25.90
C GLY A 357 -14.43 0.96 25.49
N GLY A 358 -13.90 1.51 24.40
CA GLY A 358 -14.37 2.77 23.83
C GLY A 358 -13.26 3.68 23.31
N GLY A 359 -13.41 4.15 22.07
CA GLY A 359 -12.53 5.14 21.45
C GLY A 359 -11.56 4.55 20.44
N MET A 360 -10.62 5.38 19.99
CA MET A 360 -9.60 5.00 19.00
C MET A 360 -8.26 5.68 19.23
N VAL A 361 -7.21 5.08 18.67
CA VAL A 361 -5.87 5.63 18.54
C VAL A 361 -5.56 5.75 17.04
N VAL A 362 -4.99 6.88 16.64
CA VAL A 362 -4.60 7.17 15.26
C VAL A 362 -3.11 7.46 15.22
N GLN A 363 -2.39 6.77 14.33
CA GLN A 363 -0.96 7.02 14.07
C GLN A 363 -0.80 8.06 12.95
N TYR A 364 0.02 9.06 13.21
CA TYR A 364 0.46 10.04 12.22
C TYR A 364 1.95 9.86 11.92
N ARG A 365 2.30 9.99 10.64
CA ARG A 365 3.67 9.72 10.14
C ARG A 365 4.67 10.81 10.48
N ASP A 366 4.32 12.06 10.17
CA ASP A 366 5.19 13.22 10.36
C ASP A 366 4.35 14.48 10.66
N PRO A 367 4.41 15.04 11.89
CA PRO A 367 5.22 14.59 13.02
C PRO A 367 4.82 13.17 13.48
N SER A 368 5.79 12.40 13.96
CA SER A 368 5.51 11.07 14.52
C SER A 368 4.76 11.19 15.81
N MET A 369 3.50 10.78 15.81
CA MET A 369 2.65 10.88 16.99
C MET A 369 1.47 9.92 16.94
N LEU A 370 0.92 9.65 18.12
CA LEU A 370 -0.41 9.08 18.28
C LEU A 370 -1.39 10.15 18.73
N VAL A 371 -2.59 10.14 18.17
CA VAL A 371 -3.74 10.87 18.71
C VAL A 371 -4.72 9.86 19.29
N VAL A 372 -4.97 10.00 20.59
CA VAL A 372 -5.87 9.14 21.36
C VAL A 372 -7.19 9.88 21.57
N ASP A 373 -8.30 9.26 21.20
CA ASP A 373 -9.66 9.71 21.49
C ASP A 373 -10.39 8.61 22.27
N HIS A 374 -10.77 8.90 23.51
CA HIS A 374 -11.52 7.96 24.36
C HIS A 374 -13.04 7.99 24.10
N GLY A 375 -13.49 8.70 23.06
CA GLY A 375 -14.90 8.89 22.74
C GLY A 375 -15.61 9.90 23.65
N ARG A 376 -16.87 10.23 23.31
CA ARG A 376 -17.70 11.12 24.15
C ARG A 376 -18.13 10.40 25.43
N SER A 377 -17.86 11.00 26.59
CA SER A 377 -18.47 10.57 27.85
C SER A 377 -20.00 10.81 27.79
N PRO A 378 -20.85 9.77 27.95
CA PRO A 378 -22.30 9.94 27.92
C PRO A 378 -22.87 10.86 29.02
N LEU A 379 -22.07 11.16 30.05
CA LEU A 379 -22.50 11.91 31.25
C LEU A 379 -22.06 13.37 31.27
N ALA A 380 -21.31 13.85 30.28
CA ALA A 380 -20.91 15.24 30.22
C ALA A 380 -20.93 15.70 28.77
N GLY A 381 -21.74 16.72 28.45
CA GLY A 381 -21.66 17.46 27.19
C GLY A 381 -20.37 18.28 27.06
N GLY A 382 -19.22 17.66 27.36
CA GLY A 382 -17.88 18.21 27.21
C GLY A 382 -17.28 17.86 25.85
N GLU A 383 -16.33 18.68 25.41
CA GLU A 383 -15.52 18.48 24.21
C GLU A 383 -14.79 17.12 24.23
N PRO A 384 -14.53 16.49 23.07
CA PRO A 384 -13.67 15.32 22.98
C PRO A 384 -12.32 15.59 23.65
N SER A 385 -11.92 14.78 24.64
CA SER A 385 -10.60 14.89 25.23
C SER A 385 -9.59 14.12 24.38
N THR A 386 -9.17 14.71 23.26
CA THR A 386 -8.06 14.14 22.49
C THR A 386 -6.75 14.35 23.24
N ARG A 387 -5.88 13.34 23.25
CA ARG A 387 -4.53 13.41 23.80
C ARG A 387 -3.52 13.04 22.73
N GLN A 388 -2.44 13.81 22.64
CA GLN A 388 -1.35 13.52 21.73
C GLN A 388 -0.20 12.85 22.48
N ILE A 389 0.37 11.82 21.88
CA ILE A 389 1.59 11.15 22.34
C ILE A 389 2.63 11.37 21.26
N ALA A 390 3.61 12.23 21.52
CA ALA A 390 4.75 12.40 20.62
C ALA A 390 5.64 11.14 20.64
N LEU A 391 6.05 10.69 19.45
CA LEU A 391 6.98 9.58 19.28
C LEU A 391 8.35 10.12 18.86
N THR A 392 9.42 9.54 19.42
CA THR A 392 10.80 9.97 19.22
C THR A 392 11.36 9.51 17.86
N GLY A 393 12.48 10.08 17.42
CA GLY A 393 13.18 9.66 16.19
C GLY A 393 13.23 10.70 15.08
N GLY A 394 12.90 11.95 15.38
CA GLY A 394 13.09 13.09 14.47
C GLY A 394 12.11 13.13 13.28
N PRO A 395 12.14 14.20 12.47
CA PRO A 395 11.32 14.33 11.27
C PRO A 395 11.84 13.42 10.14
N VAL A 396 10.91 12.88 9.33
CA VAL A 396 11.21 12.02 8.16
C VAL A 396 10.67 12.60 6.86
N GLN A 397 10.60 13.92 6.80
CA GLN A 397 10.08 14.64 5.64
C GLN A 397 10.97 14.39 4.43
N HIS A 398 10.33 13.97 3.34
CA HIS A 398 11.01 13.78 2.06
C HIS A 398 10.07 14.26 0.96
N PHE A 399 10.51 15.24 0.16
CA PHE A 399 9.64 15.89 -0.83
C PHE A 399 9.04 14.89 -1.81
N GLY A 400 9.87 13.99 -2.36
CA GLY A 400 9.41 12.95 -3.28
C GLY A 400 8.35 12.03 -2.69
N HIS A 401 8.49 11.67 -1.40
CA HIS A 401 7.52 10.83 -0.69
C HIS A 401 6.22 11.60 -0.49
N ALA A 402 6.29 12.86 -0.05
CA ALA A 402 5.13 13.71 0.16
C ALA A 402 4.35 13.93 -1.15
N LEU A 403 5.03 14.28 -2.23
CA LEU A 403 4.42 14.47 -3.55
C LEU A 403 3.73 13.19 -4.07
N PHE A 404 4.29 12.01 -3.78
CA PHE A 404 3.70 10.75 -4.22
C PHE A 404 2.39 10.40 -3.49
N HIS A 405 2.29 10.77 -2.22
CA HIS A 405 1.13 10.48 -1.38
C HIS A 405 0.17 11.67 -1.26
N GLU A 406 0.52 12.88 -1.72
CA GLU A 406 -0.37 14.04 -1.62
C GLU A 406 -1.63 13.88 -2.46
N ALA A 407 -2.72 14.47 -1.97
CA ALA A 407 -3.89 14.73 -2.77
C ALA A 407 -3.58 15.92 -3.71
N ALA A 408 -3.37 15.61 -5.00
CA ALA A 408 -3.17 16.61 -6.04
C ALA A 408 -4.41 17.51 -6.21
N GLY A 409 -4.39 18.50 -7.12
CA GLY A 409 -5.46 19.50 -7.22
C GLY A 409 -6.89 18.95 -7.42
N THR A 410 -7.06 17.75 -8.00
CA THR A 410 -8.36 17.06 -8.11
C THR A 410 -8.55 15.91 -7.09
N GLY A 411 -7.66 15.79 -6.11
CA GLY A 411 -7.71 14.86 -4.99
C GLY A 411 -7.16 13.45 -5.26
N ALA A 412 -6.71 13.16 -6.48
CA ALA A 412 -6.00 11.92 -6.79
C ALA A 412 -4.57 11.93 -6.22
N THR A 413 -4.07 10.76 -5.88
CA THR A 413 -2.69 10.55 -5.39
C THR A 413 -1.97 9.60 -6.34
N CYS A 414 -0.64 9.70 -6.47
CA CYS A 414 0.12 8.72 -7.25
C CYS A 414 -0.01 7.32 -6.63
N ALA A 415 0.04 7.25 -5.30
CA ALA A 415 -0.14 6.03 -4.53
C ALA A 415 -1.50 5.32 -4.72
N GLY A 416 -2.53 6.03 -5.23
CA GLY A 416 -3.83 5.43 -5.53
C GLY A 416 -3.78 4.43 -6.69
N CYS A 417 -2.99 4.71 -7.73
CA CYS A 417 -2.75 3.79 -8.85
C CYS A 417 -1.45 2.98 -8.69
N HIS A 418 -0.55 3.46 -7.83
CA HIS A 418 0.73 2.83 -7.52
C HIS A 418 0.83 2.50 -6.02
N PRO A 419 -0.03 1.60 -5.50
CA PRO A 419 -0.05 1.24 -4.10
C PRO A 419 1.31 0.69 -3.67
N GLU A 420 1.78 1.12 -2.50
CA GLU A 420 3.11 0.78 -1.96
C GLU A 420 4.27 1.08 -2.93
N GLY A 421 4.10 2.03 -3.86
CA GLY A 421 5.10 2.39 -4.87
C GLY A 421 5.14 1.46 -6.09
N ALA A 422 4.30 0.41 -6.14
CA ALA A 422 4.27 -0.56 -7.23
C ALA A 422 3.16 -0.23 -8.25
N GLU A 423 2.25 -1.16 -8.51
CA GLU A 423 1.13 -1.00 -9.45
C GLU A 423 -0.15 -1.65 -8.90
N ASP A 424 -1.30 -1.10 -9.28
CA ASP A 424 -2.63 -1.49 -8.79
C ASP A 424 -3.20 -2.76 -9.44
N GLY A 425 -2.52 -3.32 -10.45
CA GLY A 425 -3.01 -4.44 -11.23
C GLY A 425 -4.05 -4.07 -12.29
N HIS A 426 -4.51 -2.81 -12.32
CA HIS A 426 -5.71 -2.41 -13.03
C HIS A 426 -5.44 -2.08 -14.50
N THR A 427 -6.45 -2.37 -15.33
CA THR A 427 -6.45 -2.12 -16.76
C THR A 427 -7.33 -0.92 -17.06
N TRP A 428 -6.72 0.20 -17.41
CA TRP A 428 -7.39 1.46 -17.70
C TRP A 428 -7.79 1.56 -19.18
N LEU A 429 -9.02 2.01 -19.43
CA LEU A 429 -9.55 2.19 -20.79
C LEU A 429 -9.38 3.65 -21.23
N PHE A 430 -8.32 3.92 -22.01
CA PHE A 430 -8.10 5.23 -22.63
C PHE A 430 -8.62 5.27 -24.07
N GLU A 431 -8.91 6.47 -24.58
CA GLU A 431 -9.16 6.66 -26.02
C GLU A 431 -7.98 6.23 -26.90
N SER A 432 -6.76 6.37 -26.39
CA SER A 432 -5.54 5.89 -27.05
C SER A 432 -5.32 4.38 -26.96
N GLY A 433 -6.27 3.65 -26.37
CA GLY A 433 -6.24 2.21 -26.15
C GLY A 433 -6.00 1.82 -24.69
N THR A 434 -6.30 0.58 -24.40
CA THR A 434 -6.22 -0.02 -23.07
C THR A 434 -4.79 -0.04 -22.53
N ARG A 435 -4.58 0.38 -21.28
CA ARG A 435 -3.25 0.39 -20.64
C ARG A 435 -3.33 -0.05 -19.18
N ARG A 436 -2.43 -0.94 -18.78
CA ARG A 436 -2.18 -1.27 -17.37
C ARG A 436 -1.25 -0.27 -16.71
N SER A 437 -1.45 -0.05 -15.42
CA SER A 437 -0.46 0.64 -14.59
C SER A 437 0.87 -0.12 -14.64
N GLN A 438 1.99 0.60 -14.78
CA GLN A 438 3.34 0.00 -14.74
C GLN A 438 3.89 0.10 -13.32
N THR A 439 4.61 -0.93 -12.85
CA THR A 439 5.31 -0.84 -11.56
C THR A 439 6.36 0.26 -11.60
N LEU A 440 6.58 0.95 -10.47
CA LEU A 440 7.61 1.98 -10.31
C LEU A 440 8.83 1.50 -9.52
N THR A 441 8.81 0.25 -9.05
CA THR A 441 9.90 -0.37 -8.29
C THR A 441 11.05 -0.83 -9.21
N GLY A 442 12.24 -0.98 -8.63
CA GLY A 442 13.39 -1.56 -9.32
C GLY A 442 14.22 -0.60 -10.17
N GLY A 443 14.22 0.70 -9.84
CA GLY A 443 15.05 1.70 -10.51
C GLY A 443 14.52 2.12 -11.88
N ILE A 444 13.41 2.84 -11.89
CA ILE A 444 12.71 3.21 -13.13
C ILE A 444 13.43 4.27 -13.97
N LEU A 445 14.32 5.11 -13.42
CA LEU A 445 14.81 6.29 -14.17
C LEU A 445 15.61 5.93 -15.41
N GLU A 446 16.44 4.88 -15.36
CA GLU A 446 17.14 4.41 -16.55
C GLU A 446 16.30 3.46 -17.42
N THR A 447 14.98 3.35 -17.21
CA THR A 447 14.06 2.71 -18.14
C THR A 447 13.33 3.71 -19.05
N ALA A 448 13.79 4.96 -19.09
CA ALA A 448 13.24 5.96 -19.98
C ALA A 448 13.47 5.60 -21.47
N PRO A 449 12.55 5.97 -22.38
CA PRO A 449 11.35 6.78 -22.12
C PRO A 449 10.23 5.98 -21.45
N PHE A 450 9.45 6.65 -20.62
CA PHE A 450 8.38 6.08 -19.82
C PHE A 450 7.07 5.93 -20.59
N HIS A 451 6.12 5.26 -19.92
CA HIS A 451 4.82 4.79 -20.41
C HIS A 451 4.96 3.69 -21.48
N TRP A 452 3.89 2.92 -21.66
CA TRP A 452 3.87 1.80 -22.61
C TRP A 452 4.28 2.20 -24.03
N ASP A 453 3.92 3.38 -24.52
CA ASP A 453 4.25 3.85 -25.87
C ASP A 453 5.62 4.57 -25.98
N GLY A 454 6.29 4.85 -24.85
CA GLY A 454 7.63 5.47 -24.84
C GLY A 454 7.65 6.94 -25.26
N GLN A 455 6.53 7.63 -25.04
CA GLN A 455 6.30 9.02 -25.39
C GLN A 455 6.76 10.02 -24.32
N VAL A 456 7.05 9.56 -23.10
CA VAL A 456 7.46 10.43 -22.00
C VAL A 456 8.95 10.31 -21.74
N GLY A 457 9.73 11.32 -22.13
CA GLY A 457 11.19 11.26 -22.09
C GLY A 457 11.84 11.24 -20.69
N GLY A 458 11.07 11.51 -19.62
CA GLY A 458 11.59 11.53 -18.26
C GLY A 458 10.59 12.11 -17.26
N SER A 459 11.02 12.28 -16.01
CA SER A 459 10.16 12.65 -14.88
C SER A 459 9.45 13.99 -15.06
N THR A 460 10.09 14.98 -15.69
CA THR A 460 9.45 16.26 -16.02
C THR A 460 8.20 16.07 -16.89
N GLY A 461 8.28 15.18 -17.90
CA GLY A 461 7.13 14.89 -18.75
C GLY A 461 6.02 14.12 -18.01
N VAL A 462 6.37 13.27 -17.03
CA VAL A 462 5.40 12.63 -16.13
C VAL A 462 4.68 13.67 -15.29
N MET A 463 5.42 14.65 -14.77
CA MET A 463 4.84 15.75 -13.99
C MET A 463 3.92 16.61 -14.83
N GLU A 464 4.33 17.01 -16.03
CA GLU A 464 3.51 17.81 -16.94
C GLU A 464 2.23 17.07 -17.37
N GLY A 465 2.37 15.82 -17.83
CA GLY A 465 1.26 15.06 -18.39
C GLY A 465 0.32 14.49 -17.35
N THR A 466 0.86 13.79 -16.35
CA THR A 466 0.06 13.06 -15.36
C THR A 466 -0.25 13.92 -14.15
N PHE A 467 0.77 14.45 -13.45
CA PHE A 467 0.55 15.17 -12.19
C PHE A 467 -0.22 16.49 -12.41
N VAL A 468 0.24 17.34 -13.34
CA VAL A 468 -0.41 18.60 -13.66
C VAL A 468 -1.60 18.37 -14.59
N GLY A 469 -1.38 17.74 -15.74
CA GLY A 469 -2.39 17.58 -16.78
C GLY A 469 -3.61 16.77 -16.33
N ARG A 470 -3.39 15.60 -15.70
CA ARG A 470 -4.47 14.68 -15.35
C ARG A 470 -4.93 14.83 -13.90
N MET A 471 -4.02 14.95 -12.94
CA MET A 471 -4.34 15.04 -11.51
C MET A 471 -4.55 16.49 -11.02
N GLY A 472 -4.39 17.48 -11.91
CA GLY A 472 -4.66 18.89 -11.60
C GLY A 472 -3.67 19.53 -10.61
N GLY A 473 -2.52 18.90 -10.37
CA GLY A 473 -1.46 19.42 -9.50
C GLY A 473 -0.80 20.68 -10.05
N GLN A 474 0.00 21.33 -9.20
CA GLN A 474 0.86 22.44 -9.62
C GLN A 474 2.22 21.90 -10.02
N MET A 475 2.80 22.44 -11.10
CA MET A 475 4.11 21.97 -11.58
C MET A 475 5.19 22.17 -10.49
N PRO A 476 5.86 21.11 -10.02
CA PRO A 476 6.96 21.25 -9.07
C PRO A 476 8.17 21.95 -9.70
N ARG A 477 9.05 22.50 -8.86
CA ARG A 477 10.34 23.06 -9.28
C ARG A 477 11.30 21.98 -9.76
N ALA A 478 12.34 22.35 -10.50
CA ALA A 478 13.31 21.39 -11.02
C ALA A 478 13.96 20.57 -9.90
N GLU A 479 14.41 21.22 -8.81
CA GLU A 479 14.99 20.51 -7.65
C GLU A 479 14.01 19.55 -6.96
N GLU A 480 12.73 19.88 -7.00
CA GLU A 480 11.64 19.09 -6.43
C GLU A 480 11.36 17.84 -7.28
N ILE A 481 11.40 17.98 -8.61
CA ILE A 481 11.31 16.87 -9.57
C ILE A 481 12.52 15.93 -9.43
N GLU A 482 13.71 16.46 -9.21
CA GLU A 482 14.92 15.66 -8.96
C GLU A 482 14.79 14.85 -7.67
N SER A 483 14.35 15.46 -6.56
CA SER A 483 14.10 14.75 -5.29
C SER A 483 13.03 13.66 -5.43
N PHE A 484 11.93 13.96 -6.15
CA PHE A 484 10.91 12.96 -6.47
C PHE A 484 11.46 11.80 -7.29
N SER A 485 12.24 12.11 -8.32
CA SER A 485 12.84 11.11 -9.21
C SER A 485 13.78 10.18 -8.44
N ALA A 486 14.65 10.75 -7.60
CA ALA A 486 15.59 9.97 -6.78
C ALA A 486 14.86 9.04 -5.81
N TRP A 487 13.75 9.49 -5.19
CA TRP A 487 12.96 8.65 -4.30
C TRP A 487 12.29 7.48 -5.00
N ILE A 488 11.64 7.73 -6.16
CA ILE A 488 11.02 6.65 -6.93
C ILE A 488 12.08 5.67 -7.46
N ASP A 489 13.22 6.14 -7.94
CA ASP A 489 14.29 5.28 -8.44
C ASP A 489 14.85 4.35 -7.36
N ALA A 490 14.87 4.82 -6.11
CA ALA A 490 15.34 4.05 -4.98
C ALA A 490 14.33 3.00 -4.48
N LEU A 491 13.10 2.97 -5.02
CA LEU A 491 12.11 1.96 -4.64
C LEU A 491 12.62 0.56 -5.01
N PRO A 492 12.80 -0.33 -4.03
CA PRO A 492 13.40 -1.63 -4.27
C PRO A 492 12.42 -2.55 -5.00
N ALA A 493 12.95 -3.38 -5.90
CA ALA A 493 12.16 -4.48 -6.46
C ALA A 493 11.86 -5.54 -5.38
N MET A 494 10.67 -6.13 -5.46
CA MET A 494 10.28 -7.33 -4.74
C MET A 494 11.18 -8.50 -5.15
N PRO A 495 11.63 -9.33 -4.19
CA PRO A 495 12.43 -10.51 -4.53
C PRO A 495 11.58 -11.49 -5.35
N GLY A 496 12.13 -12.16 -6.37
CA GLY A 496 11.40 -13.17 -7.15
C GLY A 496 10.85 -14.34 -6.30
N GLU A 497 10.15 -15.30 -6.92
CA GLU A 497 9.66 -16.49 -6.22
C GLU A 497 10.83 -17.35 -5.66
N PRO A 498 10.60 -18.08 -4.55
CA PRO A 498 11.54 -19.10 -4.09
C PRO A 498 11.86 -20.11 -5.20
N ILE A 499 13.15 -20.44 -5.35
CA ILE A 499 13.61 -21.39 -6.36
C ILE A 499 13.24 -22.81 -5.91
N ALA A 500 12.20 -23.37 -6.51
CA ALA A 500 11.76 -24.74 -6.22
C ALA A 500 12.62 -25.81 -6.94
N ASP A 501 13.01 -25.54 -8.19
CA ASP A 501 13.85 -26.42 -9.01
C ASP A 501 14.95 -25.59 -9.67
N THR A 502 16.16 -25.67 -9.11
CA THR A 502 17.33 -24.95 -9.63
C THR A 502 17.73 -25.42 -11.04
N GLY A 503 17.49 -26.69 -11.36
CA GLY A 503 17.78 -27.25 -12.68
C GLY A 503 16.84 -26.70 -13.75
N ALA A 504 15.55 -26.60 -13.45
CA ALA A 504 14.57 -25.97 -14.34
C ALA A 504 14.86 -24.50 -14.57
N VAL A 505 15.17 -23.75 -13.51
CA VAL A 505 15.56 -22.33 -13.61
C VAL A 505 16.80 -22.15 -14.49
N GLU A 506 17.82 -23.00 -14.33
CA GLU A 506 19.05 -22.88 -15.11
C GLU A 506 18.86 -23.22 -16.60
N ARG A 507 18.04 -24.24 -16.90
CA ARG A 507 17.64 -24.56 -18.28
C ARG A 507 16.81 -23.43 -18.90
N GLY A 508 15.87 -22.87 -18.15
CA GLY A 508 15.07 -21.73 -18.56
C GLY A 508 15.90 -20.48 -18.83
N ARG A 509 16.89 -20.21 -17.98
CA ARG A 509 17.86 -19.13 -18.17
C ARG A 509 18.67 -19.33 -19.46
N THR A 510 19.10 -20.56 -19.72
CA THR A 510 19.82 -20.90 -20.96
C THR A 510 18.94 -20.64 -22.19
N LEU A 511 17.66 -21.02 -22.16
CA LEU A 511 16.71 -20.73 -23.23
C LEU A 511 16.50 -19.22 -23.43
N PHE A 512 16.37 -18.46 -22.34
CA PHE A 512 16.19 -17.02 -22.39
C PHE A 512 17.39 -16.29 -23.02
N GLU A 513 18.61 -16.78 -22.74
CA GLU A 513 19.87 -16.25 -23.26
C GLU A 513 20.23 -16.77 -24.66
N ASP A 514 19.47 -17.74 -25.20
CA ASP A 514 19.72 -18.30 -26.53
C ASP A 514 19.36 -17.28 -27.64
N ASP A 515 20.33 -16.99 -28.51
CA ASP A 515 20.16 -16.10 -29.66
C ASP A 515 19.02 -16.54 -30.60
N ALA A 516 18.75 -17.85 -30.70
CA ALA A 516 17.64 -18.39 -31.49
C ALA A 516 16.26 -18.07 -30.87
N MET A 517 16.19 -17.94 -29.55
CA MET A 517 14.99 -17.49 -28.83
C MET A 517 14.85 -15.96 -28.86
N GLY A 518 15.98 -15.25 -28.83
CA GLY A 518 16.05 -13.81 -29.03
C GLY A 518 15.52 -12.96 -27.87
N CYS A 519 15.08 -13.55 -26.75
CA CYS A 519 14.53 -12.82 -25.60
C CYS A 519 15.52 -11.78 -25.07
N ALA A 520 16.79 -12.17 -24.89
CA ALA A 520 17.85 -11.31 -24.39
C ALA A 520 18.23 -10.14 -25.33
N SER A 521 17.80 -10.14 -26.60
CA SER A 521 18.02 -8.99 -27.51
C SER A 521 17.18 -7.77 -27.14
N CYS A 522 16.03 -8.01 -26.50
CA CYS A 522 15.13 -6.99 -25.98
C CYS A 522 15.25 -6.87 -24.46
N HIS A 523 15.27 -8.00 -23.76
CA HIS A 523 15.27 -8.08 -22.30
C HIS A 523 16.68 -8.28 -21.72
N SER A 524 17.56 -7.33 -22.02
CA SER A 524 18.99 -7.36 -21.68
C SER A 524 19.36 -6.61 -20.40
N GLY A 525 20.58 -6.83 -19.91
CA GLY A 525 21.18 -6.02 -18.85
C GLY A 525 20.55 -6.21 -17.47
N PRO A 526 20.99 -5.41 -16.48
CA PRO A 526 20.50 -5.55 -15.11
C PRO A 526 18.98 -5.44 -15.02
N ARG A 527 18.39 -4.45 -15.72
CA ARG A 527 16.94 -4.13 -15.76
C ARG A 527 16.09 -4.98 -16.69
N ARG A 528 16.70 -5.91 -17.41
CA ARG A 528 16.02 -6.81 -18.36
C ARG A 528 15.18 -6.04 -19.38
N THR A 529 15.73 -4.94 -19.88
CA THR A 529 15.17 -4.12 -20.95
C THR A 529 16.30 -3.44 -21.72
N ASN A 530 16.06 -3.14 -23.00
CA ASN A 530 16.93 -2.36 -23.86
C ASN A 530 16.42 -0.91 -24.07
N ASN A 531 15.34 -0.53 -23.41
CA ASN A 531 14.69 0.79 -23.47
C ASN A 531 14.24 1.23 -24.88
N GLN A 532 14.01 0.26 -25.77
CA GLN A 532 13.48 0.53 -27.10
C GLN A 532 11.98 0.31 -27.13
N SER A 533 11.26 1.08 -27.95
CA SER A 533 9.90 0.68 -28.33
C SER A 533 9.99 -0.32 -29.48
N ILE A 534 9.34 -1.47 -29.37
CA ILE A 534 9.35 -2.53 -30.38
C ILE A 534 7.91 -3.03 -30.58
N ASP A 535 7.54 -3.31 -31.82
CA ASP A 535 6.29 -4.02 -32.12
C ASP A 535 6.60 -5.52 -32.18
N VAL A 536 5.99 -6.26 -31.26
CA VAL A 536 6.16 -7.71 -31.10
C VAL A 536 4.86 -8.47 -31.39
N GLY A 537 3.93 -7.85 -32.11
CA GLY A 537 2.65 -8.45 -32.46
C GLY A 537 1.60 -8.39 -31.35
N THR A 538 1.84 -7.61 -30.28
CA THR A 538 0.93 -7.46 -29.13
C THR A 538 0.11 -6.17 -29.23
N GLY A 539 -0.39 -5.83 -30.43
CA GLY A 539 -1.32 -4.69 -30.61
C GLY A 539 -0.67 -3.32 -30.82
N GLY A 540 0.65 -3.25 -31.03
CA GLY A 540 1.35 -2.00 -31.34
C GLY A 540 2.83 -2.00 -30.94
N ARG A 541 3.47 -0.85 -31.13
CA ARG A 541 4.85 -0.60 -30.74
C ARG A 541 4.90 -0.09 -29.29
N PHE A 542 5.54 -0.85 -28.41
CA PHE A 542 5.60 -0.56 -26.98
C PHE A 542 7.03 -0.59 -26.45
N GLN A 543 7.32 0.21 -25.43
CA GLN A 543 8.55 0.13 -24.64
C GLN A 543 8.71 -1.28 -24.10
N VAL A 544 9.89 -1.87 -24.31
CA VAL A 544 10.24 -3.17 -23.74
C VAL A 544 10.23 -3.02 -22.21
N PRO A 545 9.30 -3.67 -21.48
CA PRO A 545 9.23 -3.50 -20.04
C PRO A 545 10.39 -4.24 -19.36
N GLY A 546 10.83 -3.72 -18.22
CA GLY A 546 11.69 -4.49 -17.31
C GLY A 546 10.95 -5.73 -16.80
N LEU A 547 11.71 -6.80 -16.54
CA LEU A 547 11.17 -8.12 -16.18
C LEU A 547 11.22 -8.44 -14.68
N TYR A 548 11.44 -7.46 -13.81
CA TYR A 548 11.43 -7.71 -12.37
C TYR A 548 10.02 -8.03 -11.85
N GLU A 549 9.95 -8.76 -10.75
CA GLU A 549 8.73 -9.01 -9.99
C GLU A 549 7.58 -9.64 -10.80
N LEU A 550 7.88 -10.34 -11.89
CA LEU A 550 6.85 -10.84 -12.82
C LEU A 550 5.83 -11.74 -12.12
N SER A 551 6.27 -12.51 -11.13
CA SER A 551 5.41 -13.38 -10.33
C SER A 551 4.35 -12.65 -9.51
N TYR A 552 4.58 -11.38 -9.15
CA TYR A 552 3.68 -10.61 -8.27
C TYR A 552 2.61 -9.82 -9.01
N ARG A 553 2.74 -9.69 -10.33
CA ARG A 553 1.96 -8.71 -11.12
C ARG A 553 1.13 -9.28 -12.29
N PRO A 554 0.53 -10.49 -12.22
CA PRO A 554 -0.47 -10.89 -13.22
C PRO A 554 -1.67 -9.94 -13.17
N THR A 555 -2.36 -9.66 -14.29
CA THR A 555 -2.17 -10.18 -15.66
C THR A 555 -0.97 -9.50 -16.37
N TYR A 556 -0.69 -9.77 -17.64
CA TYR A 556 0.52 -9.31 -18.34
C TYR A 556 0.18 -8.58 -19.65
N PHE A 557 1.23 -8.01 -20.26
CA PHE A 557 1.16 -7.07 -21.38
C PHE A 557 0.55 -5.72 -21.03
N HIS A 558 0.64 -4.81 -21.99
CA HIS A 558 0.20 -3.44 -21.86
C HIS A 558 -1.30 -3.30 -21.59
N ASP A 559 -2.11 -4.28 -21.97
CA ASP A 559 -3.57 -4.28 -21.85
C ASP A 559 -4.12 -5.34 -20.89
N GLY A 560 -3.24 -6.14 -20.26
CA GLY A 560 -3.65 -7.20 -19.36
C GLY A 560 -4.19 -8.45 -20.05
N SER A 561 -3.94 -8.64 -21.35
CA SER A 561 -4.51 -9.72 -22.17
C SER A 561 -3.97 -11.13 -21.87
N ALA A 562 -2.91 -11.26 -21.07
CA ALA A 562 -2.35 -12.57 -20.70
C ALA A 562 -2.43 -12.81 -19.18
N ASP A 563 -3.16 -13.84 -18.75
CA ASP A 563 -3.40 -14.09 -17.32
C ASP A 563 -2.26 -14.83 -16.60
N SER A 564 -1.27 -15.33 -17.34
CA SER A 564 -0.15 -16.10 -16.80
C SER A 564 1.13 -15.93 -17.60
N LEU A 565 2.28 -16.22 -16.99
CA LEU A 565 3.56 -16.28 -17.71
C LEU A 565 3.58 -17.39 -18.77
N ASP A 566 2.86 -18.48 -18.56
CA ASP A 566 2.66 -19.51 -19.58
C ASP A 566 1.96 -18.94 -20.82
N ALA A 567 0.93 -18.10 -20.63
CA ALA A 567 0.25 -17.41 -21.72
C ALA A 567 1.17 -16.40 -22.43
N VAL A 568 1.98 -15.65 -21.67
CA VAL A 568 3.00 -14.74 -22.22
C VAL A 568 3.99 -15.50 -23.10
N VAL A 569 4.59 -16.57 -22.56
CA VAL A 569 5.56 -17.38 -23.29
C VAL A 569 4.92 -18.07 -24.49
N ALA A 570 3.63 -18.41 -24.46
CA ALA A 570 2.94 -18.98 -25.62
C ALA A 570 2.73 -17.99 -26.78
N SER A 571 2.64 -16.68 -26.49
CA SER A 571 2.27 -15.65 -27.47
C SER A 571 3.35 -14.59 -27.74
N HIS A 572 4.51 -14.67 -27.11
CA HIS A 572 5.58 -13.68 -27.23
C HIS A 572 6.96 -14.33 -27.39
N GLY A 573 7.76 -13.79 -28.32
CA GLY A 573 9.07 -14.33 -28.69
C GLY A 573 8.99 -15.47 -29.71
N ASN A 574 10.12 -16.08 -30.03
CA ASN A 574 10.20 -17.25 -30.92
C ASN A 574 9.96 -18.59 -30.17
N SER A 575 9.16 -18.52 -29.11
CA SER A 575 8.89 -19.57 -28.14
C SER A 575 7.84 -20.58 -28.60
N THR A 576 7.16 -20.33 -29.73
CA THR A 576 6.20 -21.29 -30.33
C THR A 576 6.87 -22.60 -30.76
N SER A 577 8.21 -22.58 -30.91
CA SER A 577 9.04 -23.75 -31.22
C SER A 577 9.41 -24.59 -29.98
N LEU A 578 9.20 -24.08 -28.77
CA LEU A 578 9.51 -24.79 -27.53
C LEU A 578 8.50 -25.92 -27.27
N ASP A 579 8.96 -27.02 -26.70
CA ASP A 579 8.09 -28.03 -26.11
C ASP A 579 7.56 -27.61 -24.73
N ASP A 580 6.65 -28.41 -24.16
CA ASP A 580 6.03 -28.10 -22.86
C ASP A 580 7.04 -28.04 -21.70
N THR A 581 8.10 -28.85 -21.75
CA THR A 581 9.12 -28.86 -20.69
C THR A 581 9.99 -27.62 -20.78
N GLN A 582 10.41 -27.24 -21.99
CA GLN A 582 11.17 -26.03 -22.23
C GLN A 582 10.38 -24.77 -21.87
N ARG A 583 9.07 -24.72 -22.17
CA ARG A 583 8.20 -23.64 -21.71
C ARG A 583 8.14 -23.56 -20.20
N ALA A 584 7.94 -24.69 -19.52
CA ALA A 584 7.90 -24.74 -18.07
C ALA A 584 9.23 -24.29 -17.43
N ASP A 585 10.37 -24.70 -18.01
CA ASP A 585 11.70 -24.26 -17.57
C ASP A 585 11.87 -22.74 -17.74
N LEU A 586 11.48 -22.18 -18.88
CA LEU A 586 11.52 -20.73 -19.12
C LEU A 586 10.62 -19.97 -18.14
N VAL A 587 9.39 -20.44 -17.90
CA VAL A 587 8.49 -19.84 -16.91
C VAL A 587 9.08 -19.93 -15.51
N ALA A 588 9.73 -21.05 -15.16
CA ALA A 588 10.41 -21.20 -13.87
C ALA A 588 11.51 -20.14 -13.70
N PHE A 589 12.31 -19.87 -14.74
CA PHE A 589 13.29 -18.78 -14.72
C PHE A 589 12.62 -17.40 -14.57
N LEU A 590 11.59 -17.10 -15.36
CA LEU A 590 10.90 -15.80 -15.32
C LEU A 590 10.27 -15.49 -13.95
N ARG A 591 9.82 -16.51 -13.21
CA ARG A 591 9.32 -16.34 -11.83
C ARG A 591 10.39 -15.96 -10.82
N THR A 592 11.67 -16.18 -11.12
CA THR A 592 12.79 -15.79 -10.26
C THR A 592 13.24 -14.34 -10.44
N LEU A 593 12.77 -13.69 -11.51
CA LEU A 593 12.99 -12.27 -11.81
C LEU A 593 11.98 -11.41 -11.06
#